data_AF-A0A7X6T710-F1
#
_entry.id   AF-A0A7X6T710-F1
#
_cell.length_a   1.000
_cell.length_b   1.000
_cell.length_c   1.000
_cell.angle_alpha   90.00
_cell.angle_beta   90.00
_cell.angle_gamma   90.00
#
_symmetry.space_group_name_H-M   'P 1'
#
loop_
_entity.id
_entity.type
_entity.pdbx_description
1 polymer ?
#
loop_
_entity_poly.entity_id
_entity_poly.type
_entity_poly.pdbx_seq_one_letter_code
_entity_poly.pdbx_strand_id
1 'polypeptide(L)'
;MDKSEKLRWDTLGRRILLESPIFDVVSVERQAPDGRVGSFIEVDAPQWATVIPWFRDKEGIPHFIMVKQYRHGSDQITIEFPA
;
A
#
# COMPACT_ATOMS: atom_id res chain seq x y z
N MET A 1 -24.93 -3.16 16.68
CA MET A 1 -24.49 -3.39 15.28
C MET A 1 -23.59 -2.22 14.92
N ASP A 2 -22.32 -2.50 14.57
CA ASP A 2 -21.37 -1.45 14.20
C ASP A 2 -21.87 -0.71 12.95
N LYS A 3 -21.90 0.62 12.99
CA LYS A 3 -22.34 1.45 11.86
C LYS A 3 -21.44 1.25 10.63
N SER A 4 -20.21 0.80 10.85
CA SER A 4 -19.21 0.53 9.81
C SER A 4 -19.57 -0.64 8.90
N GLU A 5 -20.43 -1.56 9.36
CA GLU A 5 -20.89 -2.71 8.53
C GLU A 5 -21.60 -2.25 7.25
N LYS A 6 -22.25 -1.07 7.28
CA LYS A 6 -22.89 -0.48 6.08
C LYS A 6 -21.90 0.05 5.04
N LEU A 7 -20.61 0.09 5.36
CA LEU A 7 -19.55 0.53 4.45
C LEU A 7 -18.71 -0.64 3.93
N ARG A 8 -18.90 -1.85 4.47
CA ARG A 8 -18.12 -3.03 4.12
C ARG A 8 -18.62 -3.60 2.79
N TRP A 9 -17.73 -3.72 1.82
CA TRP A 9 -18.01 -4.45 0.58
C TRP A 9 -17.47 -5.87 0.69
N ASP A 10 -18.20 -6.83 0.14
CA ASP A 10 -17.78 -8.23 0.08
C ASP A 10 -17.07 -8.53 -1.24
N THR A 11 -16.01 -9.33 -1.20
CA THR A 11 -15.29 -9.75 -2.41
C THR A 11 -15.98 -10.98 -2.99
N LEU A 12 -16.46 -10.87 -4.23
CA LEU A 12 -17.13 -11.95 -4.95
C LEU A 12 -16.13 -12.83 -5.73
N GLY A 13 -15.04 -12.24 -6.21
CA GLY A 13 -14.04 -12.97 -6.97
C GLY A 13 -12.79 -12.15 -7.28
N ARG A 14 -11.73 -12.86 -7.63
CA ARG A 14 -10.44 -12.31 -8.06
C ARG A 14 -10.01 -13.00 -9.36
N ARG A 15 -9.45 -12.24 -10.30
CA ARG A 15 -8.88 -12.74 -11.55
C ARG A 15 -7.58 -12.02 -11.85
N ILE A 16 -6.48 -12.74 -11.97
CA ILE A 16 -5.18 -12.17 -12.36
C ILE A 16 -5.29 -11.68 -13.82
N LEU A 17 -4.87 -10.44 -14.05
CA LEU A 17 -4.80 -9.81 -15.37
C LEU A 17 -3.37 -9.81 -15.92
N LEU A 18 -2.38 -9.67 -15.03
CA LEU A 18 -0.96 -9.69 -15.35
C LEU A 18 -0.19 -10.25 -14.15
N GLU A 19 0.58 -11.30 -14.39
CA GLU A 19 1.59 -11.78 -13.45
C GLU A 19 2.90 -11.02 -13.66
N SER A 20 3.55 -10.58 -12.60
CA SER A 20 4.86 -9.91 -12.70
C SER A 20 5.81 -10.29 -11.57
N PRO A 21 7.12 -9.98 -11.69
CA PRO A 21 8.10 -10.40 -10.69
C PRO A 21 7.95 -9.79 -9.29
N ILE A 22 7.32 -8.63 -9.15
CA ILE A 22 7.20 -7.91 -7.86
C ILE A 22 5.77 -7.89 -7.34
N PHE A 23 4.79 -7.73 -8.22
CA PHE A 23 3.38 -7.64 -7.88
C PHE A 23 2.51 -8.11 -9.05
N ASP A 24 1.31 -8.57 -8.77
CA ASP A 24 0.35 -8.92 -9.80
C ASP A 24 -0.71 -7.83 -9.97
N VAL A 25 -1.23 -7.67 -11.18
CA VAL A 25 -2.39 -6.82 -11.43
C VAL A 25 -3.62 -7.72 -11.47
N VAL A 26 -4.58 -7.44 -10.59
CA VAL A 26 -5.75 -8.30 -10.36
C VAL A 26 -7.02 -7.51 -10.59
N SER A 27 -8.00 -8.11 -11.27
CA SER A 27 -9.37 -7.63 -11.28
C SER A 27 -10.12 -8.25 -10.11
N VAL A 28 -10.76 -7.42 -9.29
CA VAL A 28 -11.53 -7.85 -8.11
C VAL A 28 -12.95 -7.39 -8.25
N GLU A 29 -13.89 -8.33 -8.18
CA GLU A 29 -15.32 -8.03 -8.16
C GLU A 29 -15.78 -7.90 -6.71
N ARG A 30 -16.46 -6.79 -6.39
CA ARG A 30 -16.93 -6.49 -5.04
C ARG A 30 -18.39 -6.07 -5.05
N GLN A 31 -19.11 -6.44 -3.99
CA GLN A 31 -20.50 -6.09 -3.78
C GLN A 31 -20.66 -5.15 -2.59
N ALA A 32 -21.37 -4.05 -2.80
CA ALA A 32 -21.77 -3.11 -1.76
C ALA A 32 -22.92 -3.69 -0.90
N PRO A 33 -23.12 -3.21 0.34
CA PRO A 33 -24.24 -3.63 1.18
C PRO A 33 -25.63 -3.41 0.58
N ASP A 34 -25.77 -2.49 -0.38
CA ASP A 34 -27.02 -2.23 -1.11
C ASP A 34 -27.21 -3.09 -2.36
N GLY A 35 -26.30 -4.06 -2.59
CA GLY A 35 -26.38 -5.03 -3.66
C GLY A 35 -25.68 -4.62 -4.95
N ARG A 36 -25.20 -3.37 -5.08
CA ARG A 36 -24.42 -2.94 -6.26
C ARG A 36 -23.13 -3.73 -6.39
N VAL A 37 -22.77 -4.11 -7.61
CA VAL A 37 -21.54 -4.82 -7.94
C VAL A 37 -20.63 -3.92 -8.76
N GLY A 38 -19.33 -3.94 -8.44
CA GLY A 38 -18.31 -3.21 -9.18
C GLY A 38 -17.04 -4.02 -9.36
N SER A 39 -16.37 -3.83 -10.50
CA SER A 39 -15.05 -4.38 -10.77
C SER A 39 -13.98 -3.32 -10.50
N PHE A 40 -12.94 -3.70 -9.76
CA PHE A 40 -11.82 -2.84 -9.38
C PHE A 40 -10.51 -3.46 -9.84
N ILE A 41 -9.48 -2.63 -10.02
CA ILE A 41 -8.10 -3.07 -10.22
C ILE A 41 -7.38 -2.99 -8.88
N GLU A 42 -6.72 -4.08 -8.51
CA GLU A 42 -5.86 -4.21 -7.34
C GLU A 42 -4.44 -4.52 -7.80
N VAL A 43 -3.46 -3.92 -7.13
CA VAL A 43 -2.05 -4.32 -7.21
C VAL A 43 -1.80 -5.24 -6.03
N ASP A 44 -1.66 -6.53 -6.30
CA ASP A 44 -1.36 -7.53 -5.28
C ASP A 44 0.16 -7.64 -5.10
N ALA A 45 0.66 -7.01 -4.04
CA ALA A 45 2.09 -6.87 -3.78
C ALA A 45 2.45 -7.40 -2.38
N PRO A 46 3.70 -7.84 -2.17
CA PRO A 46 4.18 -8.18 -0.83
C PRO A 46 4.00 -7.03 0.16
N GLN A 47 3.82 -7.39 1.43
CA GLN A 47 3.82 -6.39 2.49
C GLN A 47 5.24 -5.87 2.73
N TRP A 48 5.40 -4.55 2.76
CA TRP A 48 6.64 -3.87 3.14
C TRP A 48 6.47 -3.16 4.48
N ALA A 49 7.59 -2.84 5.13
CA ALA A 49 7.62 -2.14 6.40
C ALA A 49 8.39 -0.83 6.25
N THR A 50 7.74 0.30 6.52
CA THR A 50 8.43 1.57 6.68
C THR A 50 8.98 1.65 8.10
N VAL A 51 10.30 1.77 8.23
CA VAL A 51 10.98 1.94 9.52
C VAL A 51 11.10 3.43 9.79
N ILE A 52 10.77 3.89 11.01
CA ILE A 52 10.99 5.28 11.45
C ILE A 52 12.16 5.30 12.45
N PRO A 53 13.41 5.20 11.96
CA PRO A 53 14.59 5.23 12.82
C PRO A 53 14.87 6.67 13.28
N TRP A 54 15.13 6.83 14.57
CA TRP A 54 15.56 8.09 15.13
C TRP A 54 16.64 7.87 16.19
N PHE A 55 17.46 8.89 16.41
CA PHE A 55 18.49 8.91 17.45
C PHE A 55 18.64 10.32 18.01
N ARG A 56 19.36 10.47 19.11
CA ARG A 56 19.81 11.79 19.61
C ARG A 56 21.30 11.93 19.36
N ASP A 57 21.73 13.11 18.90
CA ASP A 57 23.16 13.42 18.78
C ASP A 57 23.82 13.64 20.15
N LYS A 58 25.09 14.06 20.15
CA LYS A 58 25.87 14.27 21.39
C LYS A 58 25.31 15.42 22.22
N GLU A 59 24.60 16.35 21.58
CA GLU A 59 23.94 17.51 22.15
C GLU A 59 22.49 17.20 22.60
N GLY A 60 22.02 15.98 22.35
CA GLY A 60 20.68 15.51 22.74
C GLY A 60 19.56 15.88 21.75
N ILE A 61 19.89 16.45 20.60
CA ILE A 61 18.93 16.85 19.56
C ILE A 61 18.46 15.59 18.81
N PRO A 62 17.14 15.37 18.63
CA PRO A 62 16.64 14.21 17.92
C PRO A 62 16.78 14.37 16.40
N HIS A 63 17.21 13.30 15.74
CA HIS A 63 17.39 13.20 14.29
C HIS A 63 16.72 11.95 13.75
N PHE A 64 16.20 12.01 12.52
CA PHE A 64 15.74 10.86 11.77
C PHE A 64 16.83 10.32 10.85
N ILE A 65 16.89 9.00 10.68
CA ILE A 65 17.70 8.39 9.61
C ILE A 65 16.83 8.28 8.37
N MET A 66 17.31 8.86 7.26
CA MET A 66 16.62 8.87 5.98
C MET A 66 17.53 8.28 4.89
N VAL A 67 16.93 7.76 3.82
CA VAL A 67 17.64 7.28 2.64
C VAL A 67 17.33 8.16 1.44
N LYS A 68 18.32 8.34 0.56
CA LYS A 68 18.15 8.99 -0.74
C LYS A 68 18.25 7.94 -1.83
N GLN A 69 17.19 7.75 -2.59
CA GLN A 69 17.11 6.68 -3.59
C GLN A 69 16.41 7.16 -4.86
N TYR A 70 16.71 6.52 -5.99
CA TYR A 70 15.98 6.75 -7.23
C TYR A 70 14.80 5.77 -7.31
N ARG A 71 13.58 6.29 -7.51
CA ARG A 71 12.35 5.52 -7.55
C ARG A 71 11.88 5.35 -8.99
N HIS A 72 12.05 4.16 -9.54
CA HIS A 72 11.60 3.83 -10.91
C HIS A 72 10.12 4.15 -11.16
N GLY A 73 9.24 3.95 -10.17
CA GLY A 73 7.80 4.20 -10.33
C GLY A 73 7.40 5.68 -10.48
N SER A 74 8.27 6.62 -10.09
CA SER A 74 8.03 8.07 -10.23
C SER A 74 9.11 8.80 -11.01
N ASP A 75 10.11 8.08 -11.51
CA ASP A 75 11.23 8.62 -12.29
C ASP A 75 11.95 9.81 -11.63
N GLN A 76 12.20 9.70 -10.32
CA GLN A 76 12.81 10.78 -9.55
C GLN A 76 13.65 10.27 -8.38
N ILE A 77 14.56 11.12 -7.91
CA ILE A 77 15.31 10.88 -6.68
C ILE A 77 14.50 11.41 -5.49
N THR A 78 14.20 10.52 -4.54
CA THR A 78 13.43 10.81 -3.33
C THR A 78 14.33 10.80 -2.10
N ILE A 79 13.89 11.47 -1.03
CA ILE A 79 14.39 11.29 0.33
C ILE A 79 13.22 10.78 1.17
N GLU A 80 13.39 9.64 1.82
CA GLU A 80 12.33 8.96 2.55
C GLU A 80 12.87 8.14 3.72
N PHE A 81 11.95 7.60 4.53
CA PHE A 81 12.29 6.62 5.55
C PHE A 81 12.71 5.28 4.91
N PRO A 82 13.64 4.53 5.52
CA PRO A 82 13.95 3.18 5.06
C PRO A 82 12.69 2.31 4.98
N ALA A 83 12.48 1.66 3.83
CA ALA A 83 11.33 0.81 3.55
C ALA A 83 11.70 -0.28 2.54
#